data_AF-A0A1K0I801-F1
#
_entry.id   AF-A0A1K0I801-F1
#
_cell.length_a   1.000
_cell.length_b   1.000
_cell.length_c   1.000
_cell.angle_alpha   90.00
_cell.angle_beta   90.00
_cell.angle_gamma   90.00
#
_symmetry.space_group_name_H-M   'P 1'
#
loop_
_entity.id
_entity.type
_entity.pdbx_description
1 polymer ?
#
loop_
_entity_poly.entity_id
_entity_poly.type
_entity_poly.pdbx_seq_one_letter_code
_entity_poly.pdbx_strand_id
1 'polypeptide(L)'
;MPLTSAPTPTGFGSRVRRLLHRPSGNALRAAVLGVNDGLVSSFCLVMGLEGAAASREAVILAGLAGLAAGASSMALGEWLSVTNSREMNNKRLRDMAHELAHDAARARQRLVTVIEGKGVLPADAERAADEIMRNPRAALDTFAREVLGINPQERGGNPVQAAVISFVLYSSGALVPLLPFLVTAGPSAQLGSILACLAGLGLVGWGTSSFNGRPGWFSALRQVLIGGMAAAFTYGLGTVFGSL
;
A
#
# COMPACT_ATOMS: atom_id res chain seq x y z
N MET A 1 -24.68 4.73 -48.90
CA MET A 1 -25.47 4.60 -47.66
C MET A 1 -24.57 5.01 -46.49
N PRO A 2 -24.78 6.16 -45.84
CA PRO A 2 -23.91 6.64 -44.77
C PRO A 2 -24.39 6.12 -43.42
N LEU A 3 -23.52 5.47 -42.63
CA LEU A 3 -23.81 5.05 -41.26
C LEU A 3 -23.16 6.03 -40.27
N THR A 4 -24.00 6.95 -39.81
CA THR A 4 -24.18 7.39 -38.41
C THR A 4 -22.95 7.56 -37.52
N SER A 5 -22.66 8.81 -37.18
CA SER A 5 -21.78 9.28 -36.11
C SER A 5 -22.14 8.72 -34.73
N ALA A 6 -21.18 8.14 -34.02
CA ALA A 6 -21.29 7.80 -32.61
C ALA A 6 -21.30 9.09 -31.74
N PRO A 7 -22.06 9.12 -30.62
CA PRO A 7 -22.17 10.32 -29.80
C PRO A 7 -20.89 10.58 -29.00
N THR A 8 -20.51 11.85 -28.92
CA THR A 8 -19.46 12.38 -28.07
C THR A 8 -19.86 12.20 -26.60
N PRO A 9 -19.06 11.55 -25.74
CA PRO A 9 -19.39 11.43 -24.32
C PRO A 9 -19.16 12.79 -23.63
N THR A 10 -20.26 13.49 -23.36
CA THR A 10 -20.30 14.72 -22.57
C THR A 10 -19.85 14.48 -21.12
N GLY A 11 -19.09 15.44 -20.60
CA GLY A 11 -18.41 15.36 -19.31
C GLY A 11 -19.36 15.38 -18.12
N PHE A 12 -19.40 14.26 -17.39
CA PHE A 12 -19.53 14.20 -15.92
C PHE A 12 -19.32 12.75 -15.45
N GLY A 13 -19.87 11.78 -16.18
CA GLY A 13 -19.78 10.34 -15.87
C GLY A 13 -18.37 9.73 -16.00
N SER A 14 -17.49 10.32 -16.82
CA SER A 14 -16.09 9.87 -16.97
C SER A 14 -15.16 10.32 -15.83
N ARG A 15 -15.61 11.21 -14.94
CA ARG A 15 -14.86 11.58 -13.72
C ARG A 15 -15.19 10.65 -12.56
N VAL A 16 -16.46 10.26 -12.41
CA VAL A 16 -16.89 9.31 -11.38
C VAL A 16 -16.33 7.90 -11.65
N ARG A 17 -16.26 7.48 -12.92
CA ARG A 17 -15.64 6.19 -13.28
C ARG A 17 -14.12 6.13 -13.05
N ARG A 18 -13.43 7.28 -12.98
CA ARG A 18 -12.02 7.39 -12.59
C ARG A 18 -11.79 7.42 -11.08
N LEU A 19 -12.83 7.67 -10.28
CA LEU A 19 -12.75 7.54 -8.82
C LEU A 19 -12.94 6.09 -8.36
N LEU A 20 -13.54 5.25 -9.22
CA LEU A 20 -13.62 3.79 -9.05
C LEU A 20 -12.58 3.08 -9.91
N HIS A 21 -11.34 3.58 -9.93
CA HIS A 21 -10.23 2.73 -10.36
C HIS A 21 -10.28 1.49 -9.47
N ARG A 22 -10.47 0.32 -10.09
CA ARG A 22 -10.14 -0.97 -9.48
C ARG A 22 -8.86 -0.73 -8.69
N PRO A 23 -8.82 -1.00 -7.37
CA PRO A 23 -7.57 -0.90 -6.66
C PRO A 23 -6.60 -1.75 -7.48
N SER A 24 -5.51 -1.13 -7.95
CA SER A 24 -4.41 -1.92 -8.47
C SER A 24 -4.11 -2.98 -7.42
N GLY A 25 -3.72 -4.20 -7.81
CA GLY A 25 -3.44 -5.26 -6.81
C GLY A 25 -2.52 -4.77 -5.68
N ASN A 26 -1.70 -3.76 -5.97
CA ASN A 26 -0.92 -3.00 -5.00
C ASN A 26 -1.72 -2.25 -3.92
N ALA A 27 -2.78 -1.50 -4.26
CA ALA A 27 -3.55 -0.71 -3.30
C ALA A 27 -4.34 -1.60 -2.33
N LEU A 28 -4.95 -2.67 -2.84
CA LEU A 28 -5.68 -3.62 -2.00
C LEU A 28 -4.72 -4.47 -1.15
N ARG A 29 -3.56 -4.86 -1.70
CA ARG A 29 -2.50 -5.52 -0.92
C ARG A 29 -1.98 -4.62 0.20
N ALA A 30 -1.68 -3.35 -0.09
CA ALA A 30 -1.27 -2.38 0.92
C ALA A 30 -2.34 -2.20 1.98
N ALA A 31 -3.62 -2.21 1.59
CA ALA A 31 -4.71 -2.07 2.53
C ALA A 31 -4.80 -3.22 3.53
N VAL A 32 -4.71 -4.46 3.03
CA VAL A 32 -4.72 -5.67 3.87
C VAL A 32 -3.50 -5.74 4.77
N LEU A 33 -2.33 -5.31 4.31
CA LEU A 33 -1.12 -5.20 5.13
C LEU A 33 -1.30 -4.18 6.26
N GLY A 34 -1.88 -3.01 5.99
CA GLY A 34 -2.13 -1.99 7.01
C GLY A 34 -3.03 -2.47 8.15
N VAL A 35 -4.16 -3.11 7.82
CA VAL A 35 -5.06 -3.70 8.83
C VAL A 35 -4.35 -4.80 9.62
N ASN A 36 -3.60 -5.66 8.92
CA ASN A 36 -2.88 -6.75 9.57
C ASN A 36 -1.83 -6.25 10.56
N ASP A 37 -1.04 -5.24 10.18
CA ASP A 37 0.02 -4.69 11.01
C ASP A 37 -0.55 -4.08 12.28
N GLY A 38 -1.65 -3.32 12.17
CA GLY A 38 -2.38 -2.77 13.32
C GLY A 38 -2.92 -3.86 14.25
N LEU A 39 -3.55 -4.89 13.66
CA LEU A 39 -4.13 -6.01 14.39
C LEU A 39 -3.07 -6.81 15.15
N VAL A 40 -2.01 -7.25 14.48
CA VAL A 40 -0.97 -8.10 15.09
C VAL A 40 -0.21 -7.33 16.16
N SER A 41 0.24 -6.11 15.86
CA SER A 41 1.04 -5.32 16.82
C SER A 41 0.24 -4.99 18.09
N SER A 42 -1.02 -4.59 17.96
CA SER A 42 -1.87 -4.29 19.12
C SER A 42 -2.28 -5.56 19.87
N PHE A 43 -2.51 -6.67 19.16
CA PHE A 43 -2.81 -7.95 19.82
C PHE A 43 -1.63 -8.43 20.66
N CYS A 44 -0.41 -8.37 20.11
CA CYS A 44 0.81 -8.69 20.84
C CYS A 44 1.01 -7.79 22.07
N LEU A 45 0.77 -6.47 21.94
CA LEU A 45 0.85 -5.52 23.05
C LEU A 45 -0.13 -5.88 24.17
N VAL A 46 -1.41 -6.08 23.83
CA VAL A 46 -2.46 -6.43 24.79
C VAL A 46 -2.13 -7.76 25.48
N MET A 47 -1.70 -8.77 24.73
CA MET A 47 -1.31 -10.05 25.32
C MET A 47 -0.10 -9.95 26.25
N GLY A 48 0.87 -9.08 25.94
CA GLY A 48 1.98 -8.80 26.85
C GLY A 48 1.53 -8.16 28.16
N LEU A 49 0.59 -7.21 28.10
CA LEU A 49 0.03 -6.57 29.30
C LEU A 49 -0.80 -7.54 30.14
N GLU A 50 -1.60 -8.39 29.49
CA GLU A 50 -2.36 -9.45 30.16
C GLU A 50 -1.44 -10.47 30.82
N GLY A 51 -0.34 -10.85 30.14
CA GLY A 51 0.69 -11.72 30.71
C GLY A 51 1.33 -11.12 31.96
N ALA A 52 1.52 -9.79 31.98
CA ALA A 52 2.02 -9.05 33.14
C ALA A 52 0.96 -8.79 34.22
N ALA A 53 -0.25 -9.35 34.08
CA ALA A 53 -1.39 -9.12 34.97
C ALA A 53 -1.71 -7.62 35.17
N ALA A 54 -1.57 -6.82 34.12
CA ALA A 54 -1.86 -5.39 34.16
C ALA A 54 -3.36 -5.12 34.42
N SER A 55 -3.68 -3.97 35.01
CA SER A 55 -5.08 -3.58 35.19
C SER A 55 -5.76 -3.27 33.85
N ARG A 56 -7.09 -3.41 33.80
CA ARG A 56 -7.90 -3.08 32.63
C ARG A 56 -7.63 -1.67 32.13
N GLU A 57 -7.51 -0.70 33.04
CA GLU A 57 -7.23 0.69 32.73
C GLU A 57 -5.85 0.85 32.07
N ALA A 58 -4.85 0.12 32.56
CA ALA A 58 -3.52 0.11 31.97
C ALA A 58 -3.53 -0.51 30.57
N VAL A 59 -4.28 -1.60 30.34
CA VAL A 59 -4.45 -2.22 29.01
C VAL A 59 -5.09 -1.25 28.03
N ILE A 60 -6.16 -0.56 28.42
CA ILE A 60 -6.85 0.42 27.56
C ILE A 60 -5.93 1.60 27.26
N LEU A 61 -5.28 2.17 28.28
CA LEU A 61 -4.42 3.33 28.11
C LEU A 61 -3.22 3.01 27.22
N ALA A 62 -2.50 1.93 27.51
CA ALA A 62 -1.35 1.50 26.74
C ALA A 62 -1.75 1.06 25.32
N GLY A 63 -2.89 0.40 25.18
CA GLY A 63 -3.46 0.00 23.90
C GLY A 63 -3.80 1.19 23.00
N LEU A 64 -4.50 2.19 23.53
CA LEU A 64 -4.84 3.42 22.79
C LEU A 64 -3.58 4.25 22.47
N ALA A 65 -2.62 4.33 23.40
CA ALA A 65 -1.34 4.99 23.16
C ALA A 65 -0.54 4.26 22.07
N GLY A 66 -0.48 2.93 22.13
CA GLY A 66 0.16 2.08 21.13
C GLY A 66 -0.49 2.20 19.75
N LEU A 67 -1.83 2.24 19.69
CA LEU A 67 -2.58 2.51 18.47
C LEU A 67 -2.21 3.87 17.90
N ALA A 68 -2.26 4.94 18.70
CA ALA A 68 -1.97 6.29 18.24
C ALA A 68 -0.53 6.42 17.73
N ALA A 69 0.43 5.85 18.47
CA ALA A 69 1.85 5.84 18.10
C ALA A 69 2.09 5.04 16.81
N GLY A 70 1.53 3.82 16.73
CA GLY A 70 1.67 2.95 15.56
C GLY A 70 1.01 3.51 14.31
N ALA A 71 -0.22 4.01 14.42
CA ALA A 71 -0.95 4.61 13.31
C ALA A 71 -0.24 5.87 12.78
N SER A 72 0.25 6.72 13.69
CA SER A 72 1.01 7.93 13.31
C SER A 72 2.33 7.57 12.64
N SER A 73 3.07 6.60 13.18
CA SER A 73 4.32 6.10 12.58
C SER A 73 4.09 5.55 11.17
N MET A 74 3.05 4.74 10.98
CA MET A 74 2.71 4.18 9.67
C MET A 74 2.27 5.26 8.68
N ALA A 75 1.47 6.23 9.12
CA ALA A 75 1.04 7.35 8.30
C ALA A 75 2.22 8.21 7.83
N LEU A 76 3.14 8.54 8.75
CA LEU A 76 4.37 9.28 8.43
C LEU A 76 5.27 8.50 7.49
N GLY A 77 5.46 7.19 7.74
CA GLY A 77 6.27 6.31 6.88
C GLY A 77 5.72 6.23 5.46
N GLU A 78 4.41 6.08 5.31
CA GLU A 78 3.76 6.04 3.99
C GLU A 78 3.84 7.40 3.28
N TRP A 79 3.59 8.49 4.01
CA TRP A 79 3.72 9.85 3.46
C TRP A 79 5.13 10.09 2.92
N LEU A 80 6.16 9.73 3.70
CA LEU A 80 7.56 9.92 3.33
C LEU A 80 7.93 9.04 2.13
N SER A 81 7.51 7.77 2.14
CA SER A 81 7.73 6.82 1.04
C SER A 81 7.16 7.36 -0.29
N VAL A 82 5.90 7.80 -0.28
CA VAL A 82 5.25 8.35 -1.46
C VAL A 82 5.91 9.67 -1.86
N THR A 83 6.19 10.57 -0.93
CA THR A 83 6.85 11.86 -1.21
C THR A 83 8.21 11.66 -1.87
N ASN A 84 9.07 10.80 -1.31
CA ASN A 84 10.38 10.50 -1.88
C ASN A 84 10.27 9.89 -3.29
N SER A 85 9.29 9.00 -3.51
CA SER A 85 9.03 8.42 -4.82
C SER A 85 8.60 9.49 -5.84
N ARG A 86 7.77 10.45 -5.42
CA ARG A 86 7.36 11.59 -6.26
C ARG A 86 8.52 12.50 -6.58
N GLU A 87 9.35 12.84 -5.60
CA GLU A 87 10.52 13.70 -5.78
C GLU A 87 11.56 13.06 -6.71
N MET A 88 11.85 11.78 -6.52
CA MET A 88 12.69 10.97 -7.39
C MET A 88 12.18 10.99 -8.84
N ASN A 89 10.88 10.76 -9.04
CA ASN A 89 10.27 10.76 -10.37
C ASN A 89 10.32 12.14 -11.02
N ASN A 90 10.03 13.20 -10.26
CA ASN A 90 10.11 14.57 -10.75
C ASN A 90 11.54 14.95 -11.14
N LYS A 91 12.54 14.54 -10.35
CA LYS A 91 13.95 14.75 -10.69
C LYS A 91 14.30 14.06 -12.01
N ARG A 92 13.99 12.77 -12.16
CA ARG A 92 14.25 12.03 -13.40
C ARG A 92 13.59 12.66 -14.63
N LEU A 93 12.38 13.19 -14.49
CA LEU A 93 11.69 13.91 -15.57
C LEU A 93 12.39 15.23 -15.93
N ARG A 94 12.89 15.98 -14.94
CA ARG A 94 13.67 17.20 -15.18
C ARG A 94 14.99 16.89 -15.87
N ASP A 95 15.70 15.87 -15.39
CA ASP A 95 16.97 15.42 -15.97
C ASP A 95 16.75 14.99 -17.44
N MET A 96 15.64 14.28 -17.73
CA MET A 96 15.27 13.90 -19.09
C MET A 96 14.94 15.10 -19.98
N ALA A 97 14.18 16.07 -19.46
CA ALA A 97 13.85 17.27 -20.21
C ALA A 97 15.12 18.10 -20.52
N HIS A 98 16.07 18.13 -19.59
CA HIS A 98 17.37 18.77 -19.79
C HIS A 98 18.19 18.04 -20.86
N GLU A 99 18.24 16.71 -20.83
CA GLU A 99 18.91 15.90 -21.86
C GLU A 99 18.28 16.09 -23.24
N LEU A 100 16.96 16.07 -23.36
CA LEU A 100 16.28 16.34 -24.64
C LEU A 100 16.62 17.72 -25.22
N ALA A 101 16.86 18.72 -24.38
CA ALA A 101 17.19 20.08 -24.80
C ALA A 101 18.67 20.27 -25.19
N HIS A 102 19.60 19.55 -24.54
CA HIS A 102 21.04 19.78 -24.68
C HIS A 102 21.81 18.65 -25.38
N ASP A 103 21.25 17.44 -25.43
CA ASP A 103 21.86 16.25 -26.01
C ASP A 103 20.82 15.40 -26.75
N ALA A 104 20.19 16.00 -27.77
CA ALA A 104 19.14 15.37 -28.57
C ALA A 104 19.65 14.12 -29.33
N ALA A 105 20.94 14.08 -29.69
CA ALA A 105 21.54 12.93 -30.36
C ALA A 105 21.59 11.70 -29.44
N ARG A 106 22.06 11.87 -28.19
CA ARG A 106 22.05 10.79 -27.19
C ARG A 106 20.64 10.35 -26.84
N ALA A 107 19.72 11.30 -26.68
CA ALA A 107 18.32 10.99 -26.45
C ALA A 107 17.74 10.14 -27.60
N ARG A 108 17.91 10.57 -28.85
CA ARG A 108 17.49 9.81 -30.04
C ARG A 108 18.00 8.37 -30.00
N GLN A 109 19.31 8.18 -29.78
CA GLN A 109 19.93 6.85 -29.77
C GLN A 109 19.31 5.94 -28.71
N ARG A 110 19.05 6.47 -27.50
CA ARG A 110 18.36 5.71 -26.45
C ARG A 110 16.95 5.27 -26.86
N LEU A 111 16.22 6.13 -27.56
CA LEU A 111 14.87 5.80 -28.03
C LEU A 111 14.90 4.70 -29.09
N VAL A 112 15.88 4.74 -30.00
CA VAL A 112 16.11 3.66 -30.97
C VAL A 112 16.33 2.32 -30.26
N THR A 113 17.25 2.27 -29.29
CA THR A 113 17.52 1.04 -28.52
C THR A 113 16.28 0.51 -27.80
N VAL A 114 15.45 1.39 -27.24
CA VAL A 114 14.20 0.99 -26.56
C VAL A 114 13.17 0.44 -27.56
N ILE A 115 13.09 1.01 -28.76
CA ILE A 115 12.17 0.57 -29.81
C ILE A 115 12.65 -0.77 -30.41
N GLU A 116 13.95 -0.92 -30.69
CA GLU A 116 14.55 -2.19 -31.12
C GLU A 116 14.35 -3.31 -30.10
N GLY A 117 14.48 -3.00 -28.80
CA GLY A 117 14.21 -3.93 -27.71
C GLY A 117 12.77 -4.47 -27.68
N LYS A 118 11.83 -3.84 -28.40
CA LYS A 118 10.45 -4.32 -28.60
C LYS A 118 10.30 -5.24 -29.82
N GLY A 119 11.39 -5.56 -30.52
CA GLY A 119 11.40 -6.40 -31.71
C GLY A 119 11.20 -5.64 -33.03
N VAL A 120 11.37 -4.31 -33.04
CA VAL A 120 11.27 -3.48 -34.25
C VAL A 120 12.60 -3.51 -35.01
N LEU A 121 12.54 -3.59 -36.35
CA LEU A 121 13.74 -3.57 -37.20
C LEU A 121 14.51 -2.24 -37.04
N PRO A 122 15.86 -2.24 -37.09
CA PRO A 122 16.68 -1.05 -36.85
C PRO A 122 16.26 0.18 -37.69
N ALA A 123 16.05 -0.01 -39.00
CA ALA A 123 15.64 1.07 -39.89
C ALA A 123 14.28 1.69 -39.53
N ASP A 124 13.32 0.88 -39.06
CA ASP A 124 12.02 1.36 -38.61
C ASP A 124 12.09 2.00 -37.22
N ALA A 125 12.96 1.50 -36.34
CA ALA A 125 13.20 2.06 -35.01
C ALA A 125 13.83 3.45 -35.09
N GLU A 126 14.79 3.65 -36.00
CA GLU A 126 15.37 4.95 -36.28
C GLU A 126 14.34 5.96 -36.78
N ARG A 127 13.54 5.59 -37.80
CA ARG A 127 12.47 6.47 -38.30
C ARG A 127 11.46 6.83 -37.22
N ALA A 128 11.05 5.85 -36.41
CA ALA A 128 10.11 6.08 -35.31
C ALA A 128 10.69 7.02 -34.25
N ALA A 129 11.96 6.83 -33.89
CA ALA A 129 12.64 7.72 -32.95
C ALA A 129 12.74 9.15 -33.49
N ASP A 130 13.09 9.33 -34.77
CA ASP A 130 13.14 10.64 -35.43
C ASP A 130 11.78 11.34 -35.41
N GLU A 131 10.71 10.62 -35.73
CA GLU A 131 9.35 11.17 -35.73
C GLU A 131 8.92 11.62 -34.32
N ILE A 132 9.19 10.80 -33.29
CA ILE A 132 8.88 11.13 -31.90
C ILE A 132 9.67 12.35 -31.43
N MET A 133 10.95 12.43 -31.80
CA MET A 133 11.85 13.52 -31.41
C MET A 133 11.47 14.88 -32.03
N ARG A 134 10.67 14.92 -33.11
CA ARG A 134 10.16 16.18 -33.70
C ARG A 134 9.29 17.00 -32.75
N ASN A 135 8.63 16.34 -31.80
CA ASN A 135 7.81 17.02 -30.81
C ASN A 135 8.39 16.79 -29.40
N PRO A 136 9.06 17.79 -28.81
CA PRO A 136 9.71 17.66 -27.49
C PRO A 136 8.76 17.20 -26.38
N ARG A 137 7.46 17.55 -26.46
CA ARG A 137 6.46 17.10 -25.48
C ARG A 137 6.11 15.63 -25.67
N ALA A 138 5.95 15.19 -26.92
CA ALA A 138 5.72 13.79 -27.24
C ALA A 138 6.93 12.94 -26.87
N ALA A 139 8.15 13.40 -27.22
CA ALA A 139 9.40 12.76 -26.83
C ALA A 139 9.51 12.60 -25.30
N LEU A 140 9.27 13.67 -24.53
CA LEU A 140 9.33 13.59 -23.08
C LEU A 140 8.28 12.63 -22.49
N ASP A 141 7.05 12.60 -23.02
CA ASP A 141 6.01 11.65 -22.59
C ASP A 141 6.40 10.19 -22.94
N THR A 142 6.96 9.95 -24.13
CA THR A 142 7.49 8.65 -24.53
C THR A 142 8.63 8.22 -23.62
N PHE A 143 9.62 9.09 -23.34
CA PHE A 143 10.70 8.78 -22.41
C PHE A 143 10.20 8.53 -21.00
N ALA A 144 9.24 9.31 -20.52
CA ALA A 144 8.63 9.11 -19.21
C ALA A 144 8.05 7.70 -19.09
N ARG A 145 7.27 7.25 -20.08
CA ARG A 145 6.60 5.95 -20.05
C ARG A 145 7.53 4.78 -20.35
N GLU A 146 8.27 4.88 -21.44
CA GLU A 146 8.98 3.74 -22.04
C GLU A 146 10.38 3.55 -21.47
N VAL A 147 11.01 4.62 -20.97
CA VAL A 147 12.38 4.55 -20.46
C VAL A 147 12.44 4.72 -18.95
N LEU A 148 11.64 5.64 -18.40
CA LEU A 148 11.62 5.87 -16.96
C LEU A 148 10.58 5.01 -16.23
N GLY A 149 9.62 4.40 -16.95
CA GLY A 149 8.51 3.65 -16.35
C GLY A 149 7.57 4.53 -15.51
N ILE A 150 7.61 5.85 -15.71
CA ILE A 150 6.82 6.83 -14.99
C ILE A 150 5.56 7.11 -15.81
N ASN A 151 4.39 6.96 -15.19
CA ASN A 151 3.17 7.51 -15.76
C ASN A 151 3.08 9.02 -15.42
N PRO A 152 3.26 9.93 -16.39
CA PRO A 152 3.30 11.37 -16.11
C PRO A 152 1.95 11.93 -15.63
N GLN A 153 0.86 11.17 -15.77
CA GLN A 153 -0.46 11.52 -15.23
C GLN A 153 -0.60 11.20 -13.74
N GLU A 154 0.18 10.24 -13.23
CA GLU A 154 0.05 9.73 -11.85
C GLU A 154 1.18 10.16 -10.93
N ARG A 155 2.26 10.76 -11.46
CA ARG A 155 3.37 11.44 -10.74
C ARG A 155 3.76 10.86 -9.36
N GLY A 156 3.64 9.56 -9.15
CA GLY A 156 3.96 8.87 -7.88
C GLY A 156 2.88 8.86 -6.80
N GLY A 157 1.59 9.11 -7.09
CA GLY A 157 0.49 9.01 -6.12
C GLY A 157 0.28 10.26 -5.25
N ASN A 158 -0.67 10.24 -4.31
CA ASN A 158 -0.93 11.35 -3.37
C ASN A 158 -0.43 10.98 -1.96
N PRO A 159 0.63 11.63 -1.43
CA PRO A 159 1.22 11.31 -0.13
C PRO A 159 0.25 11.46 1.03
N VAL A 160 -0.55 12.54 1.03
CA VAL A 160 -1.52 12.81 2.10
C VAL A 160 -2.61 11.75 2.10
N GLN A 161 -3.12 11.40 0.92
CA GLN A 161 -4.11 10.34 0.78
C GLN A 161 -3.56 8.99 1.26
N ALA A 162 -2.33 8.64 0.86
CA ALA A 162 -1.70 7.39 1.28
C ALA A 162 -1.51 7.33 2.80
N ALA A 163 -1.03 8.43 3.40
CA ALA A 163 -0.87 8.56 4.85
C ALA A 163 -2.18 8.37 5.62
N VAL A 164 -3.25 9.03 5.18
CA VAL A 164 -4.58 8.94 5.81
C VAL A 164 -5.14 7.53 5.69
N ILE A 165 -5.03 6.90 4.51
CA ILE A 165 -5.48 5.53 4.31
C ILE A 165 -4.72 4.57 5.24
N SER A 166 -3.39 4.67 5.30
CA SER A 166 -2.56 3.84 6.20
C SER A 166 -2.92 4.05 7.67
N PHE A 167 -3.12 5.30 8.10
CA PHE A 167 -3.55 5.62 9.46
C PHE A 167 -4.86 4.91 9.83
N VAL A 168 -5.87 5.04 8.96
CA VAL A 168 -7.21 4.48 9.20
C VAL A 168 -7.18 2.95 9.21
N LEU A 169 -6.48 2.33 8.27
CA LEU A 169 -6.39 0.88 8.18
C LEU A 169 -5.65 0.28 9.37
N TYR A 170 -4.51 0.86 9.75
CA TYR A 170 -3.79 0.45 10.94
C TYR A 170 -4.67 0.59 12.20
N SER A 171 -5.29 1.75 12.38
CA SER A 171 -6.18 2.01 13.52
C SER A 171 -7.34 1.00 13.57
N SER A 172 -7.92 0.64 12.43
CA SER A 172 -9.02 -0.33 12.36
C SER A 172 -8.60 -1.71 12.85
N GLY A 173 -7.40 -2.17 12.51
CA GLY A 173 -6.85 -3.43 13.03
C GLY A 173 -6.48 -3.33 14.51
N ALA A 174 -5.85 -2.22 14.90
CA ALA A 174 -5.40 -1.98 16.27
C ALA A 174 -6.54 -1.88 17.30
N LEU A 175 -7.74 -1.45 16.88
CA LEU A 175 -8.91 -1.40 17.76
C LEU A 175 -9.45 -2.78 18.14
N VAL A 176 -9.30 -3.79 17.28
CA VAL A 176 -9.89 -5.12 17.47
C VAL A 176 -9.56 -5.74 18.84
N PRO A 177 -8.29 -5.82 19.29
CA PRO A 177 -7.97 -6.36 20.62
C PRO A 177 -8.48 -5.49 21.78
N LEU A 178 -8.74 -4.20 21.55
CA LEU A 178 -9.15 -3.26 22.61
C LEU A 178 -10.66 -3.30 22.86
N LEU A 179 -11.46 -3.61 21.83
CA LEU A 179 -12.93 -3.57 21.93
C LEU A 179 -13.48 -4.39 23.11
N PRO A 180 -13.03 -5.63 23.37
CA PRO A 180 -13.52 -6.41 24.51
C PRO A 180 -13.20 -5.77 25.86
N PHE A 181 -12.02 -5.16 26.00
CA PHE A 181 -11.63 -4.45 27.23
C PHE A 181 -12.45 -3.18 27.46
N LEU A 182 -13.01 -2.56 26.42
CA LEU A 182 -13.91 -1.40 26.59
C LEU A 182 -15.28 -1.80 27.13
N VAL A 183 -15.74 -3.03 26.87
CA VAL A 183 -17.09 -3.50 27.21
C VAL A 183 -17.11 -4.36 28.48
N THR A 184 -16.13 -5.24 28.64
CA THR A 184 -16.07 -6.21 29.75
C THR A 184 -14.75 -6.10 30.52
N ALA A 185 -14.60 -6.90 31.57
CA ALA A 185 -13.41 -6.92 32.42
C ALA A 185 -13.00 -8.36 32.80
N GLY A 186 -11.76 -8.50 33.27
CA GLY A 186 -11.22 -9.77 33.74
C GLY A 186 -11.12 -10.84 32.64
N PRO A 187 -11.22 -12.14 32.99
CA PRO A 187 -11.02 -13.24 32.05
C PRO A 187 -11.93 -13.21 30.81
N SER A 188 -13.12 -12.61 30.95
CA SER A 188 -14.07 -12.45 29.85
C SER A 188 -13.58 -11.48 28.77
N ALA A 189 -12.91 -10.39 29.16
CA ALA A 189 -12.33 -9.42 28.23
C ALA A 189 -11.12 -10.02 27.50
N GLN A 190 -10.27 -10.72 28.23
CA GLN A 190 -9.12 -11.43 27.68
C GLN A 190 -9.53 -12.47 26.62
N LEU A 191 -10.47 -13.34 26.96
CA LEU A 191 -10.98 -14.35 26.03
C LEU A 191 -11.66 -13.70 24.82
N GLY A 192 -12.45 -12.65 25.04
CA GLY A 192 -13.06 -11.88 23.96
C GLY A 192 -12.02 -11.28 22.99
N SER A 193 -10.93 -10.72 23.53
CA SER A 193 -9.83 -10.15 22.75
C SER A 193 -9.13 -11.22 21.92
N ILE A 194 -8.79 -12.35 22.54
CA ILE A 194 -8.15 -13.47 21.83
C ILE A 194 -9.04 -13.94 20.67
N LEU A 195 -10.32 -14.22 20.93
CA LEU A 195 -11.24 -14.70 19.90
C LEU A 195 -11.44 -13.68 18.77
N ALA A 196 -11.61 -12.39 19.11
CA ALA A 196 -11.74 -11.32 18.13
C ALA A 196 -10.49 -11.20 17.25
N CYS A 197 -9.29 -11.29 17.84
CA CYS A 197 -8.04 -11.22 17.11
C CYS A 197 -7.81 -12.44 16.22
N LEU A 198 -8.06 -13.66 16.71
CA LEU A 198 -7.92 -14.86 15.89
C LEU A 198 -8.91 -14.86 14.72
N ALA A 199 -10.15 -14.43 14.95
CA ALA A 199 -11.12 -14.24 13.88
C ALA A 199 -10.67 -13.17 12.88
N GLY A 200 -10.19 -12.01 13.37
CA GLY A 200 -9.65 -10.94 12.55
C GLY A 200 -8.47 -11.39 11.68
N LEU A 201 -7.51 -12.13 12.26
CA LEU A 201 -6.37 -12.71 11.54
C LEU A 201 -6.82 -13.71 10.49
N GLY A 202 -7.83 -14.53 10.80
CA GLY A 202 -8.44 -15.45 9.84
C GLY A 202 -9.07 -14.72 8.66
N LEU A 203 -9.82 -13.65 8.91
CA LEU A 203 -10.47 -12.82 7.88
C LEU A 203 -9.43 -12.10 7.01
N VAL A 204 -8.42 -11.48 7.62
CA VAL A 204 -7.30 -10.83 6.93
C VAL A 204 -6.55 -11.86 6.09
N GLY A 205 -6.20 -13.01 6.66
CA GLY A 205 -5.52 -14.11 5.99
C GLY A 205 -6.33 -14.65 4.80
N TRP A 206 -7.65 -14.81 4.96
CA TRP A 206 -8.52 -15.18 3.85
C TRP A 206 -8.54 -14.08 2.76
N GLY A 207 -8.62 -12.81 3.15
CA GLY A 207 -8.50 -11.67 2.24
C GLY A 207 -7.23 -11.72 1.39
N THR A 208 -6.08 -12.03 2.01
CA THR A 208 -4.80 -12.14 1.28
C THR A 208 -4.76 -13.26 0.23
N SER A 209 -5.57 -14.32 0.41
CA SER A 209 -5.60 -15.45 -0.52
C SER A 209 -6.05 -15.06 -1.92
N SER A 210 -6.89 -14.03 -2.01
CA SER A 210 -7.40 -13.46 -3.26
C SER A 210 -6.30 -12.91 -4.17
N PHE A 211 -5.10 -12.61 -3.63
CA PHE A 211 -3.98 -12.07 -4.39
C PHE A 211 -2.94 -13.12 -4.78
N ASN A 212 -2.87 -14.22 -4.04
CA ASN A 212 -1.73 -15.14 -4.08
C ASN A 212 -2.06 -16.48 -4.73
N GLY A 213 -3.30 -16.67 -5.21
CA GLY A 213 -3.74 -17.91 -5.88
C GLY A 213 -3.77 -19.15 -4.98
N ARG A 214 -3.64 -18.97 -3.65
CA ARG A 214 -3.66 -20.03 -2.64
C ARG A 214 -5.08 -20.22 -2.12
N PRO A 215 -5.47 -21.41 -1.63
CA PRO A 215 -6.78 -21.60 -1.03
C PRO A 215 -6.94 -20.74 0.24
N GLY A 216 -8.12 -20.14 0.40
CA GLY A 216 -8.40 -19.15 1.45
C GLY A 216 -8.15 -19.65 2.87
N TRP A 217 -8.59 -20.88 3.16
CA TRP A 217 -8.41 -21.50 4.47
C TRP A 217 -6.93 -21.67 4.84
N PHE A 218 -6.04 -21.93 3.88
CA PHE A 218 -4.61 -22.11 4.14
C PHE A 218 -3.96 -20.78 4.55
N SER A 219 -4.34 -19.69 3.88
CA SER A 219 -3.81 -18.36 4.20
C SER A 219 -4.37 -17.84 5.53
N ALA A 220 -5.66 -18.10 5.82
CA ALA A 220 -6.27 -17.83 7.11
C ALA A 220 -5.58 -18.60 8.24
N LEU A 221 -5.43 -19.93 8.10
CA LEU A 221 -4.79 -20.78 9.10
C LEU A 221 -3.34 -20.33 9.38
N ARG A 222 -2.57 -20.08 8.32
CA ARG A 222 -1.19 -19.57 8.46
C ARG A 222 -1.15 -18.25 9.24
N GLN A 223 -2.06 -17.32 8.94
CA GLN A 223 -2.09 -16.02 9.60
C GLN A 223 -2.45 -16.14 11.09
N VAL A 224 -3.44 -16.98 11.41
CA VAL A 224 -3.86 -17.28 12.78
C VAL A 224 -2.74 -17.95 13.56
N LEU A 225 -2.03 -18.92 12.96
CA LEU A 225 -0.92 -19.61 13.62
C LEU A 225 0.25 -18.65 13.90
N ILE A 226 0.69 -17.88 12.91
CA ILE A 226 1.82 -16.95 13.07
C ILE A 226 1.47 -15.84 14.06
N GLY A 227 0.30 -15.21 13.92
CA GLY A 227 -0.15 -14.16 14.84
C GLY A 227 -0.40 -14.69 16.25
N GLY A 228 -0.97 -15.89 16.38
CA GLY A 228 -1.17 -16.56 17.66
C GLY A 228 0.14 -16.92 18.36
N MET A 229 1.14 -17.40 17.62
CA MET A 229 2.48 -17.66 18.17
C MET A 229 3.16 -16.36 18.66
N ALA A 230 3.06 -15.28 17.89
CA ALA A 230 3.60 -13.98 18.29
C ALA A 230 2.92 -13.44 19.56
N ALA A 231 1.60 -13.57 19.66
CA ALA A 231 0.82 -13.19 20.83
C ALA A 231 1.14 -14.05 22.07
N ALA A 232 1.29 -15.37 21.89
CA ALA A 232 1.68 -16.27 22.97
C ALA A 232 3.10 -15.95 23.48
N PHE A 233 4.01 -15.59 22.56
CA PHE A 233 5.36 -15.17 22.91
C PHE A 233 5.35 -13.88 23.75
N THR A 234 4.61 -12.86 23.33
CA THR A 234 4.53 -11.60 24.10
C THR A 234 3.81 -11.78 25.42
N TYR A 235 2.78 -12.63 25.49
CA TYR A 235 2.16 -13.03 26.76
C TYR A 235 3.19 -13.65 27.71
N GLY A 236 3.99 -14.60 27.23
CA GLY A 236 5.07 -15.20 28.01
C GLY A 236 6.08 -14.17 28.51
N LEU A 237 6.52 -13.23 27.66
CA LEU A 237 7.38 -12.13 28.10
C LEU A 237 6.71 -11.26 29.17
N GLY A 238 5.42 -10.98 29.01
CA GLY A 238 4.61 -10.28 30.01
C GLY A 238 4.65 -10.98 31.36
N THR A 239 4.45 -12.30 31.40
CA THR A 239 4.49 -13.08 32.66
C THR A 239 5.85 -13.02 33.34
N VAL A 240 6.94 -12.99 32.58
CA VAL A 240 8.31 -12.86 33.12
C VAL A 240 8.51 -11.46 33.67
N PHE A 241 8.20 -10.41 32.90
CA PHE A 241 8.44 -9.03 33.32
C PHE A 241 7.50 -8.55 34.42
N GLY A 242 6.26 -9.05 34.47
CA GLY A 242 5.33 -8.74 35.56
C GLY A 242 5.70 -9.40 36.89
N SER A 243 6.63 -10.37 36.86
CA SER A 243 7.18 -11.00 38.07
C SER A 243 8.42 -10.30 38.62
N LEU A 244 8.96 -9.30 37.91
CA LEU A 244 10.07 -8.43 38.34
C LEU A 244 9.54 -7.22 39.13
#